data_AF-A0A2V8S4A6-F1
#
_entry.id   AF-A0A2V8S4A6-F1
#
_cell.length_a   1.000
_cell.length_b   1.000
_cell.length_c   1.000
_cell.angle_alpha   90.00
_cell.angle_beta   90.00
_cell.angle_gamma   90.00
#
_symmetry.space_group_name_H-M   'P 1'
#
loop_
_entity.id
_entity.type
_entity.pdbx_description
1 polymer ?
#
loop_
_entity_poly.entity_id
_entity_poly.type
_entity_poly.pdbx_seq_one_letter_code
_entity_poly.pdbx_strand_id
1 'polypeptide(L)'
;MSTERTNWRDERLSKWHQNIGADCPAVDLDFLLVEYDRGEAMALVEYKHHRCRRPTFQEPSYAALRDLCAGAEIPLICCIYSDDLTTWDAYPLNIHAELWLNGPTQLTENQWIDLLYRIRGRITPPQFLIQLETKIKSVIQ
;
A
#
# COMPACT_ATOMS: atom_id res chain seq x y z
N MET A 1 0.73 -20.74 19.21
CA MET A 1 1.27 -19.93 18.08
C MET A 1 0.11 -19.75 17.12
N SER A 2 -0.28 -18.50 16.80
CA SER A 2 -1.40 -18.27 15.88
C SER A 2 -1.03 -18.71 14.47
N THR A 3 -2.02 -19.27 13.78
CA THR A 3 -1.95 -19.77 12.40
C THR A 3 -1.53 -18.68 11.39
N GLU A 4 -1.57 -17.41 11.77
CA GLU A 4 -1.13 -16.28 10.94
C GLU A 4 0.39 -16.26 10.65
N ARG A 5 1.21 -16.95 11.46
CA ARG A 5 2.69 -16.95 11.32
C ARG A 5 3.24 -17.98 10.32
N THR A 6 2.40 -18.77 9.66
CA THR A 6 2.88 -19.86 8.77
C THR A 6 2.88 -19.52 7.28
N ASN A 7 2.63 -18.27 6.88
CA ASN A 7 2.40 -17.89 5.47
C ASN A 7 1.18 -18.56 4.81
N TRP A 8 0.31 -19.20 5.59
CA TRP A 8 -1.00 -19.62 5.11
C TRP A 8 -1.96 -18.44 5.22
N ARG A 9 -1.92 -17.53 4.23
CA ARG A 9 -3.18 -16.91 3.81
C ARG A 9 -4.14 -18.06 3.54
N ASP A 10 -5.40 -17.93 3.93
CA ASP A 10 -6.41 -18.95 3.64
C ASP A 10 -6.61 -19.02 2.11
N GLU A 11 -5.73 -19.78 1.45
CA GLU A 11 -5.67 -19.93 0.00
C GLU A 11 -7.00 -20.46 -0.52
N ARG A 12 -7.73 -21.21 0.31
CA ARG A 12 -9.07 -21.69 0.00
C ARG A 12 -10.08 -20.55 -0.12
N LEU A 13 -10.03 -19.53 0.74
CA LEU A 13 -10.90 -18.37 0.63
C LEU A 13 -10.55 -17.53 -0.61
N SER A 14 -9.26 -17.28 -0.84
CA SER A 14 -8.82 -16.53 -2.03
C SER A 14 -9.19 -17.26 -3.34
N LYS A 15 -8.96 -18.57 -3.41
CA LYS A 15 -9.41 -19.41 -4.54
C LYS A 15 -10.93 -19.40 -4.69
N TRP A 16 -11.67 -19.39 -3.57
CA TRP A 16 -13.13 -19.31 -3.62
C TRP A 16 -13.61 -17.98 -4.22
N HIS A 17 -13.06 -16.83 -3.80
CA HIS A 17 -13.35 -15.54 -4.42
C HIS A 17 -12.97 -15.49 -5.91
N GLN A 18 -11.78 -16.00 -6.26
CA GLN A 18 -11.34 -16.08 -7.66
C GLN A 18 -12.30 -16.93 -8.52
N ASN A 19 -12.87 -18.01 -7.97
CA ASN A 19 -13.80 -18.88 -8.67
C ASN A 19 -15.18 -18.25 -8.91
N ILE A 20 -15.61 -17.31 -8.06
CA ILE A 20 -16.83 -16.53 -8.29
C ILE A 20 -16.60 -15.54 -9.45
N GLY A 21 -15.36 -15.07 -9.61
CA GLY A 21 -14.95 -14.25 -10.75
C GLY A 21 -15.65 -12.89 -10.74
N ALA A 22 -16.08 -12.43 -11.92
CA ALA A 22 -16.66 -11.10 -12.10
C ALA A 22 -18.01 -10.89 -11.38
N ASP A 23 -18.68 -11.97 -10.97
CA ASP A 23 -19.94 -11.90 -10.23
C ASP A 23 -19.74 -11.73 -8.71
N CYS A 24 -18.49 -11.68 -8.23
CA CYS A 24 -18.20 -11.45 -6.84
C CYS A 24 -18.60 -10.02 -6.46
N PRO A 25 -19.49 -9.80 -5.47
CA PRO A 25 -19.91 -8.47 -5.04
C PRO A 25 -18.82 -7.72 -4.24
N ALA A 26 -17.61 -8.27 -4.17
CA ALA A 26 -16.47 -7.75 -3.43
C ALA A 26 -15.19 -7.87 -4.26
N VAL A 27 -14.28 -6.91 -4.08
CA VAL A 27 -12.93 -6.96 -4.65
C VAL A 27 -11.94 -7.44 -3.60
N ASP A 28 -11.16 -8.46 -3.94
CA ASP A 28 -10.01 -8.85 -3.12
C ASP A 28 -8.90 -7.81 -3.26
N LEU A 29 -8.39 -7.32 -2.12
CA LEU A 29 -7.25 -6.43 -2.06
C LEU A 29 -6.02 -7.24 -1.65
N ASP A 30 -5.13 -7.51 -2.59
CA ASP A 30 -4.01 -8.47 -2.42
C ASP A 30 -3.04 -8.10 -1.29
N PHE A 31 -2.76 -6.81 -1.14
CA PHE A 31 -1.92 -6.24 -0.11
C PHE A 31 -2.40 -4.83 0.23
N LEU A 32 -3.49 -4.80 0.99
CA LEU A 32 -3.97 -3.58 1.61
C LEU A 32 -3.16 -3.28 2.86
N LEU A 33 -2.65 -2.06 2.94
CA LEU A 33 -2.11 -1.51 4.17
C LEU A 33 -2.94 -0.31 4.59
N VAL A 34 -3.41 -0.34 5.83
CA VAL A 34 -4.00 0.82 6.49
C VAL A 34 -2.91 1.44 7.34
N GLU A 35 -2.47 2.63 6.97
CA GLU A 35 -1.69 3.44 7.88
C GLU A 35 -2.63 4.00 8.93
N TYR A 36 -2.29 3.85 10.22
CA TYR A 36 -3.12 4.31 11.31
C TYR A 36 -2.30 5.03 12.38
N ASP A 37 -2.94 5.96 13.09
CA ASP A 37 -2.41 6.55 14.32
C ASP A 37 -3.53 6.67 15.36
N ARG A 38 -3.22 6.34 16.62
CA ARG A 38 -4.18 6.38 17.75
C ARG A 38 -5.52 5.65 17.52
N GLY A 39 -5.54 4.67 16.62
CA GLY A 39 -6.75 3.90 16.28
C GLY A 39 -7.58 4.50 15.15
N GLU A 40 -7.11 5.57 14.52
CA GLU A 40 -7.75 6.23 13.37
C GLU A 40 -6.97 5.93 12.10
N ALA A 41 -7.70 5.69 11.00
CA ALA A 41 -7.10 5.51 9.69
C ALA A 41 -6.51 6.83 9.20
N MET A 42 -5.27 6.80 8.73
CA MET A 42 -4.52 7.97 8.25
C MET A 42 -4.27 7.93 6.75
N ALA A 43 -4.16 6.73 6.16
CA ALA A 43 -4.12 6.53 4.71
C ALA A 43 -4.43 5.08 4.36
N LEU A 44 -4.90 4.88 3.13
CA LEU A 44 -5.04 3.58 2.51
C LEU A 44 -3.99 3.42 1.42
N VAL A 45 -3.19 2.36 1.51
CA VAL A 45 -2.18 2.03 0.51
C VAL A 45 -2.47 0.67 -0.09
N GLU A 46 -2.57 0.62 -1.41
CA GLU A 46 -2.55 -0.64 -2.15
C GLU A 46 -1.15 -0.87 -2.71
N TYR A 47 -0.49 -1.95 -2.25
CA TYR A 47 0.81 -2.33 -2.78
C TYR A 47 0.67 -3.28 -3.95
N LYS A 48 1.47 -3.02 -4.99
CA LYS A 48 1.57 -3.86 -6.17
C LYS A 48 3.03 -4.13 -6.50
N HIS A 49 3.38 -5.40 -6.70
CA HIS A 49 4.72 -5.74 -7.15
C HIS A 49 4.94 -5.28 -8.60
N HIS A 50 6.12 -4.78 -8.96
CA HIS A 50 6.39 -4.26 -10.31
C HIS A 50 6.15 -5.25 -11.46
N ARG A 51 6.21 -6.57 -11.20
CA ARG A 51 5.91 -7.63 -12.18
C ARG A 51 4.41 -7.93 -12.33
N CYS A 52 3.55 -7.38 -11.48
CA CYS A 52 2.11 -7.59 -11.61
C CYS A 52 1.57 -6.85 -12.84
N ARG A 53 0.35 -7.21 -13.27
CA ARG A 53 -0.35 -6.45 -14.30
C ARG A 53 -0.50 -5.01 -13.81
N ARG A 54 -0.07 -4.04 -14.64
CA ARG A 54 -0.20 -2.63 -14.29
C ARG A 54 -1.66 -2.29 -13.97
N PRO A 55 -1.91 -1.62 -12.84
CA PRO A 55 -3.25 -1.26 -12.44
C PRO A 55 -3.87 -0.31 -13.46
N THR A 56 -5.15 -0.51 -13.76
CA THR A 56 -5.94 0.45 -14.53
C THR A 56 -6.80 1.23 -13.54
N PHE A 57 -6.40 2.46 -13.21
CA PHE A 57 -7.04 3.22 -12.14
C PHE A 57 -8.48 3.64 -12.43
N GLN A 58 -9.00 3.40 -13.64
CA GLN A 58 -10.39 3.59 -14.02
C GLN A 58 -11.29 2.39 -13.70
N GLU A 59 -10.74 1.26 -13.24
CA GLU A 59 -11.52 0.07 -12.89
C GLU A 59 -12.48 0.35 -11.71
N PRO A 60 -13.66 -0.31 -11.66
CA PRO A 60 -14.65 -0.10 -10.60
C PRO A 60 -14.14 -0.33 -9.18
N SER A 61 -13.16 -1.23 -9.01
CA SER A 61 -12.47 -1.47 -7.73
C SER A 61 -11.85 -0.19 -7.16
N TYR A 62 -11.14 0.57 -7.99
CA TYR A 62 -10.56 1.85 -7.59
C TYR A 62 -11.62 2.92 -7.36
N ALA A 63 -12.76 2.87 -8.04
CA ALA A 63 -13.87 3.76 -7.76
C ALA A 63 -14.45 3.51 -6.36
N ALA A 64 -14.63 2.25 -5.96
CA ALA A 64 -15.08 1.88 -4.62
C ALA A 64 -14.07 2.28 -3.53
N LEU A 65 -12.76 2.08 -3.77
CA LEU A 65 -11.71 2.51 -2.84
C LEU A 65 -11.67 4.04 -2.69
N ARG A 66 -11.83 4.78 -3.79
CA ARG A 66 -11.91 6.24 -3.77
C ARG A 66 -13.11 6.72 -2.96
N ASP A 67 -14.27 6.10 -3.15
CA ASP A 67 -15.49 6.41 -2.39
C ASP A 67 -15.28 6.20 -0.88
N LEU A 68 -14.75 5.03 -0.49
CA LEU A 68 -14.41 4.72 0.90
C LEU A 68 -13.45 5.75 1.51
N CYS A 69 -12.36 6.08 0.80
CA CYS A 69 -11.35 7.01 1.31
C CYS A 69 -11.83 8.46 1.31
N ALA A 70 -12.70 8.84 0.37
CA ALA A 70 -13.33 10.16 0.36
C ALA A 70 -14.26 10.34 1.56
N GLY A 71 -15.05 9.33 1.92
CA GLY A 71 -15.91 9.37 3.10
C GLY A 71 -15.14 9.47 4.42
N ALA A 72 -13.91 8.92 4.47
CA ALA A 72 -13.01 9.03 5.61
C ALA A 72 -12.04 10.23 5.51
N GLU A 73 -12.07 11.00 4.41
CA GLU A 73 -11.16 12.11 4.11
C GLU A 73 -9.66 11.76 4.18
N ILE A 74 -9.30 10.51 3.83
CA ILE A 74 -7.91 10.02 3.88
C ILE A 74 -7.28 9.84 2.49
N PRO A 75 -5.94 9.93 2.38
CA PRO A 75 -5.21 9.58 1.17
C PRO A 75 -5.45 8.14 0.72
N LEU A 76 -5.70 7.97 -0.59
CA LEU A 76 -5.61 6.68 -1.28
C LEU A 76 -4.39 6.69 -2.19
N ILE A 77 -3.46 5.75 -1.99
CA ILE A 77 -2.23 5.64 -2.76
C ILE A 77 -2.09 4.23 -3.32
N CYS A 78 -1.81 4.10 -4.62
CA CYS A 78 -1.28 2.85 -5.16
C CYS A 78 0.25 2.96 -5.22
N CYS A 79 0.96 2.01 -4.60
CA CYS A 79 2.41 1.99 -4.61
C CYS A 79 2.91 0.74 -5.36
N ILE A 80 3.64 0.96 -6.45
CA ILE A 80 4.28 -0.12 -7.20
C ILE A 80 5.73 -0.23 -6.75
N TYR A 81 6.11 -1.39 -6.20
CA TYR A 81 7.44 -1.60 -5.61
C TYR A 81 8.30 -2.62 -6.38
N SER A 82 9.62 -2.40 -6.43
CA SER A 82 10.57 -3.33 -7.05
C SER A 82 10.89 -4.56 -6.19
N ASP A 83 11.41 -5.62 -6.83
CA ASP A 83 11.78 -6.89 -6.16
C ASP A 83 12.79 -6.66 -5.01
N ASP A 84 13.71 -5.74 -5.23
CA ASP A 84 14.80 -5.37 -4.33
C ASP A 84 14.46 -4.21 -3.38
N LEU A 85 13.20 -3.74 -3.42
CA LEU A 85 12.67 -2.63 -2.60
C LEU A 85 13.41 -1.30 -2.78
N THR A 86 14.16 -1.12 -3.87
CA THR A 86 14.90 0.13 -4.13
C THR A 86 14.04 1.23 -4.74
N THR A 87 12.96 0.86 -5.41
CA THR A 87 12.05 1.80 -6.09
C THR A 87 10.61 1.60 -5.66
N TRP A 88 9.94 2.73 -5.41
CA TRP A 88 8.58 2.83 -4.92
C TRP A 88 7.84 3.89 -5.75
N ASP A 89 7.15 3.45 -6.81
CA ASP A 89 6.36 4.35 -7.66
C ASP A 89 4.99 4.59 -7.01
N ALA A 90 4.84 5.76 -6.39
CA ALA A 90 3.63 6.17 -5.68
C ALA A 90 2.68 6.95 -6.59
N TYR A 91 1.44 6.48 -6.70
CA TYR A 91 0.37 7.09 -7.49
C TYR A 91 -0.69 7.63 -6.54
N PRO A 92 -0.89 8.96 -6.44
CA PRO A 92 -2.02 9.51 -5.71
C PRO A 92 -3.31 9.22 -6.47
N LEU A 93 -4.30 8.62 -5.80
CA LEU A 93 -5.55 8.20 -6.44
C LEU A 93 -6.76 9.03 -6.00
N ASN A 94 -6.61 9.97 -5.08
CA ASN A 94 -7.65 10.93 -4.72
C ASN A 94 -7.04 12.28 -4.30
N ILE A 95 -7.88 13.29 -4.15
CA ILE A 95 -7.46 14.66 -3.79
C ILE A 95 -6.70 14.70 -2.46
N HIS A 96 -7.05 13.85 -1.49
CA HIS A 96 -6.35 13.78 -0.21
C HIS A 96 -4.92 13.26 -0.36
N ALA A 97 -4.66 12.33 -1.28
CA ALA A 97 -3.32 11.88 -1.61
C ALA A 97 -2.51 12.93 -2.39
N GLU A 98 -3.18 13.71 -3.25
CA GLU A 98 -2.55 14.79 -4.00
C GLU A 98 -1.97 15.90 -3.11
N LEU A 99 -2.51 16.08 -1.90
CA LEU A 99 -1.94 17.01 -0.90
C LEU A 99 -0.52 16.61 -0.47
N TRP A 100 -0.17 15.33 -0.59
CA TRP A 100 1.13 14.78 -0.19
C TRP A 100 2.04 14.46 -1.37
N LEU A 101 1.45 14.19 -2.55
CA LEU A 101 2.13 13.80 -3.78
C LEU A 101 1.62 14.66 -4.94
N ASN A 102 2.51 15.43 -5.58
CA ASN A 102 2.15 16.26 -6.73
C ASN A 102 2.12 15.44 -8.04
N GLY A 103 1.27 14.42 -8.06
CA GLY A 103 1.19 13.41 -9.13
C GLY A 103 2.06 12.17 -8.91
N PRO A 104 2.08 11.24 -9.89
CA PRO A 104 2.89 10.03 -9.82
C PRO A 104 4.36 10.33 -9.57
N THR A 105 4.91 9.76 -8.50
CA THR A 105 6.26 10.07 -8.03
C THR A 105 7.03 8.79 -7.73
N GLN A 106 8.22 8.65 -8.30
CA GLN A 106 9.14 7.59 -7.91
C GLN A 106 9.90 8.00 -6.65
N LEU A 107 9.91 7.13 -5.65
CA LEU A 107 10.52 7.35 -4.35
C LEU A 107 11.53 6.24 -4.05
N THR A 108 12.58 6.59 -3.30
CA THR A 108 13.40 5.59 -2.60
C THR A 108 12.65 5.05 -1.39
N GLU A 109 13.11 3.93 -0.80
CA GLU A 109 12.52 3.38 0.43
C GLU A 109 12.47 4.43 1.55
N ASN A 110 13.57 5.17 1.75
CA ASN A 110 13.63 6.23 2.77
C ASN A 110 12.62 7.35 2.52
N GLN A 111 12.44 7.76 1.27
CA GLN A 111 11.46 8.78 0.90
C GLN A 111 10.02 8.27 1.05
N TRP A 112 9.78 7.02 0.69
CA TRP A 112 8.49 6.36 0.87
C TRP A 112 8.10 6.28 2.34
N ILE A 113 9.01 5.81 3.19
CA ILE A 113 8.79 5.73 4.64
C ILE A 113 8.58 7.13 5.23
N ASP A 114 9.38 8.11 4.82
CA ASP A 114 9.21 9.48 5.29
C ASP A 114 7.84 10.06 4.93
N LEU A 115 7.35 9.81 3.72
CA LEU A 115 6.00 10.16 3.31
C LEU A 115 4.94 9.59 4.27
N LEU A 116 5.04 8.30 4.64
CA LEU A 116 4.08 7.66 5.57
C LEU A 116 4.16 8.26 6.99
N TYR A 117 5.35 8.67 7.45
CA TYR A 117 5.47 9.43 8.71
C TYR A 117 4.81 10.81 8.61
N ARG A 118 5.03 11.53 7.51
CA ARG A 118 4.47 12.86 7.29
C ARG A 118 2.94 12.82 7.21
N ILE A 119 2.36 11.83 6.55
CA ILE A 119 0.89 11.61 6.50
C ILE A 119 0.30 11.49 7.92
N ARG A 120 1.04 10.89 8.86
CA ARG A 120 0.64 10.78 10.28
C ARG A 120 0.85 12.08 11.08
N GLY A 121 1.33 13.15 10.45
CA GLY A 121 1.73 14.38 11.14
C GLY A 121 2.98 14.19 12.03
N ARG A 122 3.84 13.21 11.70
CA ARG A 122 5.05 12.89 12.48
C ARG A 122 6.31 13.15 11.67
N ILE A 123 7.41 13.33 12.39
CA ILE A 123 8.76 13.40 11.82
C ILE A 123 9.37 12.01 11.86
N THR A 124 9.99 11.59 10.76
CA THR A 124 10.70 10.32 10.69
C THR A 124 11.89 10.32 11.66
N PRO A 125 12.00 9.36 12.59
CA PRO A 125 13.14 9.28 13.49
C PRO A 125 14.45 9.09 12.70
N PRO A 126 15.47 9.96 12.86
CA PRO A 126 16.71 9.86 12.08
C PRO A 126 17.43 8.51 12.26
N GLN A 127 17.35 7.92 13.46
CA GLN A 127 17.95 6.61 13.73
C GLN A 127 17.28 5.47 12.94
N PHE A 128 16.01 5.62 12.58
CA PHE A 128 15.27 4.62 11.81
C PHE A 128 15.74 4.59 10.35
N LEU A 129 15.99 5.75 9.74
CA LEU A 129 16.52 5.86 8.38
C LEU A 129 17.89 5.19 8.23
N ILE A 130 18.77 5.35 9.23
CA ILE A 130 20.09 4.71 9.25
C ILE A 130 19.98 3.18 9.36
N GLN A 131 18.99 2.67 10.10
CA GLN A 131 18.77 1.23 10.26
C GLN A 131 18.26 0.57 8.97
N LEU A 132 17.44 1.27 8.18
CA LEU A 132 16.92 0.77 6.91
C LEU A 132 18.05 0.50 5.91
N GLU A 133 19.00 1.44 5.76
CA GLU A 133 20.19 1.28 4.93
C GLU A 133 21.03 0.04 5.30
N THR A 134 20.93 -0.42 6.56
CA THR A 134 21.67 -1.58 7.06
C THR A 134 20.92 -2.90 6.83
N LYS A 135 19.58 -2.91 6.86
CA LYS A 135 18.73 -4.12 6.77
C LYS A 135 18.56 -4.67 5.35
N ILE A 136 18.59 -3.83 4.31
CA ILE A 136 18.43 -4.28 2.91
C ILE A 136 19.48 -5.33 2.54
N LYS A 137 20.68 -5.25 3.13
CA LYS A 137 21.78 -6.21 2.90
C LYS A 137 21.51 -7.62 3.41
N SER A 138 20.54 -7.83 4.32
CA SER A 138 20.26 -9.13 4.93
C SER A 138 18.99 -9.83 4.43
N VAL A 139 18.14 -9.17 3.65
CA VAL A 139 16.90 -9.75 3.09
C VAL A 139 17.08 -10.24 1.65
N ILE A 140 18.17 -9.83 1.00
CA ILE A 140 18.53 -10.20 -0.39
C ILE A 140 19.55 -11.39 -0.42
N GLN A 141 19.85 -12.02 0.72
CA GLN A 141 20.64 -13.26 0.81
C GLN A 141 19.75 -14.47 1.08
#